data_AF-A0A2A6L513-F1
#
_entry.id   AF-A0A2A6L513-F1
#
_cell.length_a   1.000
_cell.length_b   1.000
_cell.length_c   1.000
_cell.angle_alpha   90.00
_cell.angle_beta   90.00
_cell.angle_gamma   90.00
#
_symmetry.space_group_name_H-M   'P 1'
#
loop_
_entity.id
_entity.type
_entity.pdbx_description
1 polymer ?
#
loop_
_entity_poly.entity_id
_entity_poly.type
_entity_poly.pdbx_seq_one_letter_code
_entity_poly.pdbx_strand_id
1 'polypeptide(L)'
;MPNVHHIGVSTVAVPAADAARQTGIAVDHCDDCQTRYFSRPCQMGLKLYFDDYVLFRVFSRALEEIEMGTATATEATGLSLRELRDIPARSFPARLIRAFALQEASDCVPDAEEQLLRDMLLGHVRPGDPEGVRFAKIIARRSMREDHLWRDLGLLDKAELRRLLFAHFPALVAGNTNNMRWKKYFYRKICEAEGFSLCSAPSCKECGDFNECFLPEESGSLSGAAEFVGREILKT
;
A
#
# COMPACT_ATOMS: atom_id res chain seq x y z
N MET A 1 -62.57 27.06 36.66
CA MET A 1 -61.97 28.26 36.04
C MET A 1 -60.47 28.05 35.94
N PRO A 2 -59.79 28.35 34.82
CA PRO A 2 -60.31 28.46 33.45
C PRO A 2 -59.46 27.74 32.37
N ASN A 3 -60.12 27.55 31.21
CA ASN A 3 -59.67 27.62 29.81
C ASN A 3 -58.48 26.77 29.31
N VAL A 4 -58.70 25.81 28.40
CA VAL A 4 -59.03 25.97 26.95
C VAL A 4 -57.91 26.69 26.20
N HIS A 5 -57.22 25.96 25.33
CA HIS A 5 -57.04 26.36 23.92
C HIS A 5 -56.78 25.12 23.06
N HIS A 6 -57.81 24.73 22.30
CA HIS A 6 -57.68 23.93 21.09
C HIS A 6 -56.88 24.72 20.05
N ILE A 7 -55.86 24.09 19.47
CA ILE A 7 -55.19 24.57 18.26
C ILE A 7 -55.47 23.54 17.17
N GLY A 8 -56.33 23.93 16.21
CA GLY A 8 -56.51 23.24 14.94
C GLY A 8 -55.61 23.88 13.89
N VAL A 9 -54.91 23.05 13.11
CA VAL A 9 -54.30 23.40 11.82
C VAL A 9 -54.48 22.16 10.95
N SER A 10 -55.55 22.08 10.16
CA SER A 10 -55.65 22.59 8.78
C SER A 10 -54.76 21.82 7.80
N THR A 11 -55.36 20.78 7.21
CA THR A 11 -54.89 20.04 6.04
C THR A 11 -55.03 20.93 4.81
N VAL A 12 -53.97 21.13 4.02
CA VAL A 12 -54.07 21.70 2.68
C VAL A 12 -53.21 20.90 1.71
N ALA A 13 -53.80 20.72 0.53
CA ALA A 13 -53.52 19.77 -0.52
C ALA A 13 -52.21 19.95 -1.29
N VAL A 14 -51.79 18.81 -1.86
CA VAL A 14 -50.83 18.64 -2.96
C VAL A 14 -51.43 19.18 -4.27
N PRO A 15 -50.64 19.78 -5.16
CA PRO A 15 -50.93 19.77 -6.59
C PRO A 15 -49.94 18.87 -7.34
N ALA A 16 -50.49 18.04 -8.22
CA ALA A 16 -49.80 17.31 -9.28
C ALA A 16 -50.08 18.00 -10.62
N ALA A 17 -49.05 18.10 -11.48
CA ALA A 17 -49.09 18.20 -12.95
C ALA A 17 -47.62 18.40 -13.41
N ASP A 18 -46.91 17.46 -14.02
CA ASP A 18 -47.06 16.83 -15.35
C ASP A 18 -46.50 17.69 -16.51
N ALA A 19 -45.99 16.98 -17.53
CA ALA A 19 -45.51 17.39 -18.85
C ALA A 19 -43.99 17.58 -19.08
N ALA A 20 -43.37 16.45 -19.45
CA ALA A 20 -42.65 16.21 -20.71
C ALA A 20 -41.64 17.24 -21.26
N ARG A 21 -40.42 16.74 -21.53
CA ARG A 21 -39.83 16.80 -22.90
C ARG A 21 -38.67 15.81 -23.08
N GLN A 22 -38.77 15.05 -24.17
CA GLN A 22 -37.81 14.07 -24.68
C GLN A 22 -36.48 14.68 -25.15
N THR A 23 -35.43 13.85 -25.16
CA THR A 23 -34.52 13.54 -26.29
C THR A 23 -33.46 12.57 -25.72
N GLY A 24 -33.21 11.37 -26.22
CA GLY A 24 -33.01 10.92 -27.59
C GLY A 24 -31.57 10.36 -27.65
N ILE A 25 -31.33 9.16 -27.10
CA ILE A 25 -30.01 8.49 -27.16
C ILE A 25 -29.93 7.74 -28.48
N ALA A 26 -29.06 8.21 -29.38
CA ALA A 26 -28.67 7.49 -30.58
C ALA A 26 -27.85 6.25 -30.17
N VAL A 27 -28.32 5.08 -30.60
CA VAL A 27 -27.61 3.80 -30.44
C VAL A 27 -26.98 3.52 -31.80
N ASP A 28 -25.72 3.89 -31.98
CA ASP A 28 -24.96 3.46 -33.15
C ASP A 28 -24.47 2.02 -32.93
N HIS A 29 -25.17 1.11 -33.62
CA HIS A 29 -24.66 -0.19 -34.01
C HIS A 29 -23.46 0.00 -34.93
N CYS A 30 -22.35 -0.67 -34.65
CA CYS A 30 -21.42 -1.07 -35.70
C CYS A 30 -20.99 -2.51 -35.44
N ASP A 31 -21.73 -3.42 -36.06
CA ASP A 31 -21.27 -4.76 -36.40
C ASP A 31 -20.05 -4.63 -37.32
N ASP A 32 -18.89 -5.12 -36.90
CA ASP A 32 -18.18 -6.10 -37.71
C ASP A 32 -17.13 -6.83 -36.85
N CYS A 33 -17.44 -8.09 -36.53
CA CYS A 33 -16.53 -9.02 -35.92
C CYS A 33 -16.22 -10.08 -36.96
N GLN A 34 -15.05 -10.01 -37.60
CA GLN A 34 -14.36 -11.21 -38.00
C GLN A 34 -12.87 -11.03 -38.38
N THR A 35 -12.07 -11.80 -37.64
CA THR A 35 -10.82 -12.46 -38.04
C THR A 35 -9.57 -11.61 -38.24
N ARG A 36 -8.63 -11.68 -37.28
CA ARG A 36 -7.46 -12.59 -37.35
C ARG A 36 -6.50 -12.35 -36.18
N TYR A 37 -6.17 -13.47 -35.54
CA TYR A 37 -5.14 -13.71 -34.54
C TYR A 37 -3.89 -12.82 -34.66
N PHE A 38 -3.76 -11.89 -33.70
CA PHE A 38 -2.55 -11.45 -33.00
C PHE A 38 -2.95 -10.17 -32.24
N SER A 39 -3.86 -10.34 -31.27
CA SER A 39 -4.28 -9.21 -30.44
C SER A 39 -3.15 -8.85 -29.49
N ARG A 40 -2.35 -7.86 -29.91
CA ARG A 40 -1.76 -6.86 -29.01
C ARG A 40 -2.78 -6.60 -27.90
N PRO A 41 -2.42 -6.65 -26.61
CA PRO A 41 -3.37 -6.23 -25.58
C PRO A 41 -3.84 -4.83 -25.97
N CYS A 42 -5.14 -4.72 -26.27
CA CYS A 42 -5.76 -3.48 -26.68
C CYS A 42 -5.31 -2.41 -25.70
N GLN A 43 -4.72 -1.34 -26.23
CA GLN A 43 -4.49 -0.09 -25.52
C GLN A 43 -5.86 0.47 -25.10
N MET A 44 -6.44 -0.08 -24.03
CA MET A 44 -7.55 0.56 -23.33
C MET A 44 -6.90 1.59 -22.41
N GLY A 45 -6.94 2.85 -22.85
CA GLY A 45 -6.25 3.95 -22.22
C GLY A 45 -6.69 4.20 -20.78
N LEU A 46 -5.76 4.09 -19.85
CA LEU A 46 -5.76 4.85 -18.61
C LEU A 46 -4.31 5.27 -18.38
N LYS A 47 -4.04 6.57 -18.45
CA LYS A 47 -2.79 7.13 -17.91
C LYS A 47 -2.90 7.00 -16.39
N LEU A 48 -2.64 5.79 -15.87
CA LEU A 48 -2.61 5.54 -14.44
C LEU A 48 -1.58 6.50 -13.84
N TYR A 49 -1.98 7.16 -12.77
CA TYR A 49 -1.00 7.88 -11.97
C TYR A 49 -0.05 6.86 -11.33
N PHE A 50 1.17 7.28 -11.01
CA PHE A 50 2.18 6.36 -10.51
C PHE A 50 1.73 5.64 -9.24
N ASP A 51 1.00 6.33 -8.35
CA ASP A 51 0.49 5.73 -7.12
C ASP A 51 -0.59 4.69 -7.41
N ASP A 52 -1.46 4.91 -8.40
CA ASP A 52 -2.44 3.91 -8.83
C ASP A 52 -1.75 2.65 -9.36
N TYR A 53 -0.67 2.83 -10.12
CA TYR A 53 0.15 1.73 -10.59
C TYR A 53 0.79 0.98 -9.42
N VAL A 54 1.39 1.69 -8.45
CA VAL A 54 2.00 1.05 -7.27
C VAL A 54 0.94 0.28 -6.48
N LEU A 55 -0.23 0.88 -6.23
CA LEU A 55 -1.34 0.22 -5.55
C LEU A 55 -1.79 -1.04 -6.30
N PHE A 56 -1.93 -0.97 -7.63
CA PHE A 56 -2.24 -2.14 -8.45
C PHE A 56 -1.20 -3.26 -8.25
N ARG A 57 0.10 -2.94 -8.27
CA ARG A 57 1.18 -3.93 -8.05
C ARG A 57 1.13 -4.56 -6.66
N VAL A 58 0.93 -3.73 -5.62
CA VAL A 58 0.77 -4.20 -4.24
C VAL A 58 -0.43 -5.13 -4.11
N PHE A 59 -1.57 -4.77 -4.70
CA PHE A 59 -2.78 -5.60 -4.61
C PHE A 59 -2.71 -6.85 -5.48
N SER A 60 -2.04 -6.83 -6.62
CA SER A 60 -1.74 -8.06 -7.37
C SER A 60 -0.92 -9.03 -6.52
N ARG A 61 0.12 -8.53 -5.83
CA ARG A 61 0.93 -9.37 -4.93
C ARG A 61 0.14 -9.88 -3.72
N ALA A 62 -0.71 -9.04 -3.14
CA ALA A 62 -1.60 -9.44 -2.04
C ALA A 62 -2.63 -10.50 -2.49
N LEU A 63 -3.16 -10.39 -3.71
CA LEU A 63 -4.08 -11.38 -4.27
C LEU A 63 -3.44 -12.75 -4.39
N GLU A 64 -2.18 -12.82 -4.82
CA GLU A 64 -1.44 -14.10 -4.89
C GLU A 64 -1.32 -14.75 -3.50
N GLU A 65 -1.01 -13.97 -2.45
CA GLU A 65 -0.94 -14.48 -1.07
C GLU A 65 -2.31 -15.00 -0.59
N ILE A 66 -3.39 -14.29 -0.92
CA ILE A 66 -4.76 -14.70 -0.59
C ILE A 66 -5.15 -15.98 -1.33
N GLU A 67 -4.86 -16.08 -2.62
CA GLU A 67 -5.17 -17.26 -3.44
C GLU A 67 -4.36 -18.48 -2.99
N MET A 68 -3.16 -18.28 -2.45
CA MET A 68 -2.36 -19.32 -1.79
C MET A 68 -2.82 -19.64 -0.35
N GLY A 69 -3.76 -18.87 0.21
CA GLY A 69 -4.25 -19.05 1.57
C GLY A 69 -3.23 -18.69 2.67
N THR A 70 -2.22 -17.89 2.35
CA THR A 70 -1.14 -17.53 3.29
C THR A 70 -1.41 -16.23 4.06
N ALA A 71 -2.34 -15.41 3.58
CA ALA A 71 -2.74 -14.16 4.24
C ALA A 71 -4.16 -13.74 3.84
N THR A 72 -4.81 -12.99 4.71
CA THR A 72 -5.99 -12.19 4.39
C THR A 72 -5.60 -10.86 3.71
N ALA A 73 -6.60 -10.16 3.20
CA ALA A 73 -6.51 -8.79 2.70
C ALA A 73 -5.75 -7.81 3.61
N THR A 74 -6.13 -7.77 4.89
CA THR A 74 -5.63 -6.82 5.89
C THR A 74 -4.24 -7.22 6.38
N GLU A 75 -3.93 -8.52 6.42
CA GLU A 75 -2.60 -9.05 6.70
C GLU A 75 -1.62 -8.79 5.56
N ALA A 76 -2.05 -8.97 4.30
CA ALA A 76 -1.17 -8.80 3.14
C ALA A 76 -0.78 -7.33 2.90
N THR A 77 -1.65 -6.39 3.29
CA THR A 77 -1.51 -4.96 2.97
C THR A 77 -1.27 -4.06 4.17
N GLY A 78 -1.63 -4.48 5.40
CA GLY A 78 -1.56 -3.65 6.60
C GLY A 78 -2.63 -2.56 6.69
N LEU A 79 -3.54 -2.49 5.72
CA LEU A 79 -4.67 -1.56 5.69
C LEU A 79 -5.87 -2.16 6.40
N SER A 80 -6.65 -1.31 7.06
CA SER A 80 -7.96 -1.68 7.60
C SER A 80 -8.96 -1.95 6.47
N LEU A 81 -10.04 -2.67 6.77
CA LEU A 81 -11.11 -2.89 5.80
C LEU A 81 -11.73 -1.60 5.28
N ARG A 82 -11.82 -0.57 6.12
CA ARG A 82 -12.33 0.74 5.71
C ARG A 82 -11.41 1.38 4.68
N GLU A 83 -10.11 1.41 4.95
CA GLU A 83 -9.12 1.99 4.04
C GLU A 83 -9.05 1.24 2.71
N LEU A 84 -9.22 -0.09 2.75
CA LEU A 84 -9.35 -0.92 1.57
C LEU A 84 -10.60 -0.55 0.75
N ARG A 85 -11.74 -0.28 1.37
CA ARG A 85 -12.94 0.17 0.63
C ARG A 85 -12.81 1.58 0.05
N ASP A 86 -11.99 2.44 0.65
CA ASP A 86 -11.80 3.83 0.25
C ASP A 86 -10.81 4.00 -0.92
N ILE A 87 -10.12 2.94 -1.34
CA ILE A 87 -9.18 2.99 -2.47
C ILE A 87 -9.93 3.07 -3.81
N PRO A 88 -9.44 3.87 -4.79
CA PRO A 88 -10.08 3.97 -6.09
C PRO A 88 -10.24 2.62 -6.79
N ALA A 89 -11.44 2.34 -7.32
CA ALA A 89 -11.78 1.07 -7.96
C ALA A 89 -10.81 0.67 -9.10
N ARG A 90 -10.20 1.64 -9.79
CA ARG A 90 -9.22 1.39 -10.86
C ARG A 90 -7.91 0.75 -10.38
N SER A 91 -7.60 0.87 -9.10
CA SER A 91 -6.40 0.29 -8.49
C SER A 91 -6.65 -1.13 -7.98
N PHE A 92 -7.92 -1.57 -7.94
CA PHE A 92 -8.30 -2.89 -7.45
C PHE A 92 -8.36 -3.93 -8.57
N PRO A 93 -7.66 -5.07 -8.41
CA PRO A 93 -8.04 -6.28 -9.11
C PRO A 93 -9.47 -6.65 -8.71
N ALA A 94 -10.38 -6.83 -9.68
CA ALA A 94 -11.78 -7.19 -9.41
C ALA A 94 -11.92 -8.45 -8.52
N ARG A 95 -10.94 -9.36 -8.59
CA ARG A 95 -10.85 -10.55 -7.74
C ARG A 95 -10.58 -10.22 -6.27
N LEU A 96 -9.80 -9.18 -5.99
CA LEU A 96 -9.50 -8.74 -4.63
C LEU A 96 -10.74 -8.14 -3.95
N ILE A 97 -11.54 -7.36 -4.69
CA ILE A 97 -12.86 -6.89 -4.21
C ILE A 97 -13.74 -8.08 -3.81
N ARG A 98 -13.76 -9.14 -4.65
CA ARG A 98 -14.49 -10.36 -4.34
C ARG A 98 -13.92 -11.07 -3.11
N ALA A 99 -12.60 -11.14 -2.96
CA ALA A 99 -11.96 -11.72 -1.79
C ALA A 99 -12.36 -10.96 -0.50
N PHE A 100 -12.40 -9.63 -0.55
CA PHE A 100 -12.84 -8.80 0.58
C PHE A 100 -14.32 -9.03 0.94
N ALA A 101 -15.17 -9.23 -0.07
CA ALA A 101 -16.59 -9.49 0.14
C ALA A 101 -16.88 -10.88 0.75
N LEU A 102 -15.95 -11.82 0.59
CA LEU A 102 -16.11 -13.22 1.02
C LEU A 102 -15.45 -13.51 2.38
N GLN A 103 -14.58 -12.65 2.88
CA GLN A 103 -13.94 -12.83 4.19
C GLN A 103 -14.68 -12.04 5.28
N GLU A 104 -14.89 -12.67 6.44
CA GLU A 104 -15.03 -11.96 7.72
C GLU A 104 -13.67 -11.39 8.15
N ALA A 105 -13.01 -10.66 7.25
CA ALA A 105 -11.68 -10.13 7.51
C ALA A 105 -11.78 -9.15 8.69
N SER A 106 -11.08 -9.47 9.77
CA SER A 106 -10.87 -8.52 10.86
C SER A 106 -9.72 -7.60 10.48
N ASP A 107 -9.73 -6.38 11.04
CA ASP A 107 -8.55 -5.54 10.96
C ASP A 107 -7.39 -6.28 11.63
N CYS A 108 -6.27 -6.39 10.91
CA CYS A 108 -5.08 -7.04 11.42
C CYS A 108 -4.30 -6.04 12.27
N VAL A 109 -4.03 -6.42 13.53
CA VAL A 109 -3.25 -5.60 14.46
C VAL A 109 -1.76 -5.75 14.09
N PRO A 110 -1.03 -4.64 13.86
CA PRO A 110 0.41 -4.71 13.66
C PRO A 110 1.09 -5.20 14.93
N ASP A 111 2.14 -6.01 14.78
CA ASP A 111 3.02 -6.31 15.91
C ASP A 111 3.88 -5.09 16.29
N ALA A 112 4.68 -5.24 17.35
CA ALA A 112 5.49 -4.14 17.87
C ALA A 112 6.53 -3.61 16.86
N GLU A 113 7.12 -4.49 16.05
CA GLU A 113 8.14 -4.13 15.07
C GLU A 113 7.52 -3.38 13.89
N GLU A 114 6.41 -3.90 13.35
CA GLU A 114 5.65 -3.22 12.31
C GLU A 114 5.16 -1.85 12.79
N GLN A 115 4.70 -1.76 14.05
CA GLN A 115 4.19 -0.52 14.62
C GLN A 115 5.30 0.55 14.73
N LEU A 116 6.50 0.20 15.18
CA LEU A 116 7.65 1.12 15.21
C LEU A 116 8.00 1.63 13.81
N LEU A 117 8.03 0.73 12.83
CA LEU A 117 8.33 1.08 11.45
C LEU A 117 7.24 1.99 10.85
N ARG A 118 5.99 1.68 11.13
CA ARG A 118 4.82 2.47 10.71
C ARG A 118 4.88 3.87 11.29
N ASP A 119 5.15 4.02 12.58
CA ASP A 119 5.23 5.32 13.25
C ASP A 119 6.40 6.16 12.70
N MET A 120 7.56 5.53 12.48
CA MET A 120 8.70 6.18 11.83
C MET A 120 8.34 6.68 10.42
N LEU A 121 7.71 5.84 9.60
CA LEU A 121 7.29 6.22 8.25
C LEU A 121 6.25 7.35 8.28
N LEU A 122 5.24 7.26 9.15
CA LEU A 122 4.21 8.29 9.32
C LEU A 122 4.81 9.64 9.71
N GLY A 123 5.82 9.66 10.59
CA GLY A 123 6.55 10.87 10.96
C GLY A 123 7.34 11.52 9.81
N HIS A 124 7.57 10.79 8.70
CA HIS A 124 8.30 11.27 7.53
C HIS A 124 7.42 11.45 6.29
N VAL A 125 6.10 11.26 6.41
CA VAL A 125 5.17 11.53 5.31
C VAL A 125 5.21 13.02 4.96
N ARG A 126 5.20 13.32 3.67
CA ARG A 126 5.07 14.68 3.16
C ARG A 126 3.82 15.36 3.76
N PRO A 127 3.90 16.61 4.27
CA PRO A 127 2.74 17.29 4.83
C PRO A 127 1.57 17.39 3.83
N GLY A 128 0.37 17.03 4.29
CA GLY A 128 -0.86 17.07 3.48
C GLY A 128 -0.99 15.95 2.43
N ASP A 129 -0.25 14.84 2.60
CA ASP A 129 -0.24 13.72 1.66
C ASP A 129 -1.00 12.49 2.21
N PRO A 130 -2.31 12.36 1.92
CA PRO A 130 -3.11 11.21 2.38
C PRO A 130 -2.68 9.88 1.74
N GLU A 131 -2.15 9.91 0.51
CA GLU A 131 -1.62 8.72 -0.16
C GLU A 131 -0.33 8.26 0.51
N GLY A 132 0.53 9.21 0.92
CA GLY A 132 1.73 8.92 1.71
C GLY A 132 1.41 8.21 3.04
N VAL A 133 0.34 8.62 3.74
CA VAL A 133 -0.14 7.93 4.96
C VAL A 133 -0.53 6.48 4.67
N ARG A 134 -1.22 6.23 3.55
CA ARG A 134 -1.58 4.87 3.12
C ARG A 134 -0.34 4.05 2.79
N PHE A 135 0.59 4.62 2.02
CA PHE A 135 1.84 3.94 1.68
C PHE A 135 2.72 3.68 2.90
N ALA A 136 2.69 4.52 3.94
CA ALA A 136 3.42 4.25 5.18
C ALA A 136 2.99 2.93 5.81
N LYS A 137 1.66 2.68 5.88
CA LYS A 137 1.11 1.42 6.40
C LYS A 137 1.46 0.23 5.52
N ILE A 138 1.30 0.37 4.20
CA ILE A 138 1.64 -0.69 3.23
C ILE A 138 3.13 -1.04 3.35
N ILE A 139 4.01 -0.03 3.28
CA ILE A 139 5.47 -0.23 3.32
C ILE A 139 5.88 -0.86 4.65
N ALA A 140 5.30 -0.44 5.78
CA ALA A 140 5.58 -1.05 7.07
C ALA A 140 5.23 -2.55 7.06
N ARG A 141 4.01 -2.91 6.65
CA ARG A 141 3.60 -4.31 6.56
C ARG A 141 4.46 -5.12 5.60
N ARG A 142 4.69 -4.63 4.38
CA ARG A 142 5.49 -5.34 3.37
C ARG A 142 6.96 -5.46 3.78
N SER A 143 7.44 -4.61 4.69
CA SER A 143 8.80 -4.74 5.22
C SER A 143 8.99 -5.96 6.12
N MET A 144 7.90 -6.48 6.72
CA MET A 144 7.92 -7.68 7.56
C MET A 144 8.07 -9.00 6.76
N ARG A 145 7.94 -8.93 5.43
CA ARG A 145 8.21 -10.07 4.55
C ARG A 145 9.73 -10.24 4.38
N GLU A 146 10.19 -11.43 3.98
CA GLU A 146 11.63 -11.75 3.96
C GLU A 146 12.40 -11.16 2.77
N ASP A 147 11.73 -10.91 1.63
CA ASP A 147 12.40 -10.53 0.39
C ASP A 147 12.85 -9.05 0.41
N HIS A 148 13.41 -8.57 -0.70
CA HIS A 148 13.65 -7.16 -0.90
C HIS A 148 12.32 -6.40 -0.96
N LEU A 149 12.27 -5.24 -0.30
CA LEU A 149 11.03 -4.47 -0.15
C LEU A 149 10.33 -4.17 -1.49
N TRP A 150 11.09 -3.91 -2.55
CA TRP A 150 10.50 -3.65 -3.86
C TRP A 150 9.82 -4.89 -4.45
N ARG A 151 10.36 -6.10 -4.24
CA ARG A 151 9.75 -7.38 -4.64
C ARG A 151 8.53 -7.68 -3.76
N ASP A 152 8.62 -7.42 -2.46
CA ASP A 152 7.49 -7.56 -1.55
C ASP A 152 6.35 -6.62 -1.92
N LEU A 153 6.63 -5.40 -2.39
CA LEU A 153 5.61 -4.49 -2.92
C LEU A 153 5.12 -4.89 -4.32
N GLY A 154 5.73 -5.91 -4.94
CA GLY A 154 5.44 -6.35 -6.29
C GLY A 154 5.95 -5.41 -7.38
N LEU A 155 6.85 -4.48 -7.09
CA LEU A 155 7.43 -3.52 -8.05
C LEU A 155 8.43 -4.20 -9.00
N LEU A 156 8.78 -3.54 -10.11
CA LEU A 156 9.72 -4.09 -11.10
C LEU A 156 11.17 -4.05 -10.63
N ASP A 157 11.56 -2.99 -9.94
CA ASP A 157 12.94 -2.76 -9.53
C ASP A 157 13.06 -1.81 -8.33
N LYS A 158 14.30 -1.62 -7.87
CA LYS A 158 14.66 -0.67 -6.81
C LYS A 158 14.40 0.79 -7.21
N ALA A 159 14.40 1.13 -8.49
CA ALA A 159 14.20 2.50 -8.97
C ALA A 159 12.72 2.92 -8.82
N GLU A 160 11.77 2.03 -9.07
CA GLU A 160 10.34 2.26 -8.79
C GLU A 160 10.10 2.48 -7.30
N LEU A 161 10.72 1.67 -6.43
CA LEU A 161 10.64 1.88 -4.98
C LEU A 161 11.22 3.23 -4.57
N ARG A 162 12.38 3.61 -5.12
CA ARG A 162 12.98 4.92 -4.86
C ARG A 162 12.08 6.06 -5.32
N ARG A 163 11.40 5.90 -6.46
CA ARG A 163 10.43 6.89 -6.98
C ARG A 163 9.22 7.04 -6.06
N LEU A 164 8.67 5.93 -5.56
CA LEU A 164 7.59 5.93 -4.57
C LEU A 164 8.02 6.67 -3.31
N LEU A 165 9.18 6.32 -2.77
CA LEU A 165 9.70 6.94 -1.56
C LEU A 165 10.02 8.43 -1.77
N PHE A 166 10.48 8.83 -2.96
CA PHE A 166 10.75 10.22 -3.25
C PHE A 166 9.48 11.07 -3.31
N ALA A 167 8.38 10.50 -3.82
CA ALA A 167 7.10 11.20 -3.91
C ALA A 167 6.48 11.50 -2.53
N HIS A 168 6.50 10.52 -1.63
CA HIS A 168 5.77 10.58 -0.35
C HIS A 168 6.65 10.79 0.89
N PHE A 169 7.93 10.40 0.83
CA PHE A 169 8.89 10.44 1.95
C PHE A 169 10.21 11.12 1.56
N PRO A 170 10.19 12.35 1.03
CA PRO A 170 11.37 13.00 0.44
C PRO A 170 12.53 13.13 1.44
N ALA A 171 12.24 13.36 2.73
CA ALA A 171 13.26 13.44 3.78
C ALA A 171 14.02 12.11 3.99
N LEU A 172 13.32 10.97 3.90
CA LEU A 172 13.96 9.66 3.99
C LEU A 172 14.88 9.41 2.80
N VAL A 173 14.45 9.80 1.60
CA VAL A 173 15.28 9.64 0.39
C VAL A 173 16.52 10.53 0.43
N ALA A 174 16.39 11.76 0.92
CA ALA A 174 17.51 12.66 1.10
C ALA A 174 18.56 12.13 2.07
N GLY A 175 18.13 11.40 3.13
CA GLY A 175 19.04 10.82 4.11
C GLY A 175 19.70 9.50 3.69
N ASN A 176 19.14 8.75 2.72
CA ASN A 176 19.74 7.52 2.21
C ASN A 176 20.72 7.79 1.05
N THR A 177 21.80 8.52 1.34
CA THR A 177 22.78 9.01 0.36
C THR A 177 23.68 7.92 -0.23
N ASN A 178 23.99 6.89 0.56
CA ASN A 178 24.90 5.80 0.16
C ASN A 178 24.18 4.61 -0.47
N ASN A 179 22.91 4.76 -0.87
CA ASN A 179 22.11 3.73 -1.53
C ASN A 179 21.93 2.43 -0.69
N MET A 180 21.88 2.57 0.64
CA MET A 180 21.62 1.46 1.57
C MET A 180 20.31 0.75 1.21
N ARG A 181 20.23 -0.56 1.46
CA ARG A 181 18.97 -1.31 1.34
C ARG A 181 17.90 -0.65 2.23
N TRP A 182 16.70 -0.47 1.67
CA TRP A 182 15.66 0.35 2.31
C TRP A 182 15.21 -0.17 3.68
N LYS A 183 15.02 -1.49 3.84
CA LYS A 183 14.67 -2.08 5.14
C LYS A 183 15.73 -1.77 6.19
N LYS A 184 17.02 -2.05 5.90
CA LYS A 184 18.16 -1.72 6.79
C LYS A 184 18.23 -0.22 7.12
N TYR A 185 17.99 0.65 6.13
CA TYR A 185 17.94 2.10 6.35
C TYR A 185 16.81 2.51 7.29
N PHE A 186 15.63 1.90 7.19
CA PHE A 186 14.52 2.18 8.10
C PHE A 186 14.85 1.78 9.54
N TYR A 187 15.41 0.58 9.78
CA TYR A 187 15.84 0.19 11.12
C TYR A 187 16.90 1.12 11.68
N ARG A 188 17.85 1.56 10.85
CA ARG A 188 18.82 2.58 11.26
C ARG A 188 18.13 3.86 11.72
N LYS A 189 17.07 4.31 11.04
CA LYS A 189 16.31 5.50 11.44
C LYS A 189 15.55 5.32 12.75
N ILE A 190 15.00 4.13 12.98
CA ILE A 190 14.35 3.79 14.25
C ILE A 190 15.38 3.85 15.39
N CYS A 191 16.52 3.18 15.25
CA CYS A 191 17.58 3.21 16.27
C CYS A 191 18.14 4.62 16.51
N GLU A 192 18.38 5.40 15.45
CA GLU A 192 18.86 6.79 15.59
C GLU A 192 17.87 7.66 16.38
N ALA A 193 16.56 7.46 16.20
CA ALA A 193 15.53 8.20 16.94
C ALA A 193 15.50 7.85 18.43
N GLU A 194 15.89 6.62 18.80
CA GLU A 194 16.03 6.17 20.18
C GLU A 194 17.40 6.52 20.81
N GLY A 195 18.29 7.17 20.06
CA GLY A 195 19.63 7.52 20.50
C GLY A 195 20.65 6.37 20.44
N PHE A 196 20.29 5.27 19.77
CA PHE A 196 21.17 4.13 19.56
C PHE A 196 21.85 4.19 18.18
N SER A 197 23.10 3.72 18.13
CA SER A 197 23.80 3.49 16.87
C SER A 197 23.71 2.02 16.48
N LEU A 198 23.17 1.73 15.29
CA LEU A 198 23.08 0.36 14.77
C LEU A 198 24.45 -0.23 14.40
N CYS A 199 25.46 0.62 14.21
CA CYS A 199 26.83 0.23 13.86
C CYS A 199 27.83 0.88 14.82
N SER A 200 28.76 0.07 15.34
CA SER A 200 29.87 0.55 16.18
C SER A 200 31.11 0.96 15.37
N ALA A 201 31.13 0.68 14.07
CA ALA A 201 32.27 1.01 13.21
C ALA A 201 32.37 2.54 12.99
N PRO A 202 33.58 3.11 12.95
CA PRO A 202 33.78 4.54 12.76
C PRO A 202 33.35 5.02 11.36
N SER A 203 33.29 4.12 10.38
CA SER A 203 32.74 4.38 9.05
C SER A 203 32.01 3.15 8.50
N CYS A 204 30.99 3.34 7.65
CA CYS A 204 30.28 2.21 7.04
C CYS A 204 31.23 1.30 6.23
N LYS A 205 32.28 1.85 5.60
CA LYS A 205 33.23 1.09 4.77
C LYS A 205 34.10 0.12 5.56
N GLU A 206 34.26 0.37 6.86
CA GLU A 206 35.05 -0.46 7.79
C GLU A 206 34.17 -1.46 8.55
N CYS A 207 32.85 -1.44 8.33
CA CYS A 207 31.92 -2.38 8.94
C CYS A 207 31.96 -3.73 8.21
N GLY A 208 32.08 -4.84 8.95
CA GLY A 208 32.02 -6.20 8.39
C GLY A 208 30.71 -6.49 7.65
N ASP A 209 29.62 -5.84 8.05
CA ASP A 209 28.29 -6.00 7.45
C ASP A 209 28.03 -5.00 6.32
N PHE A 210 29.06 -4.29 5.83
CA PHE A 210 28.93 -3.33 4.73
C PHE A 210 28.25 -3.96 3.51
N ASN A 211 28.64 -5.20 3.20
CA ASN A 211 28.12 -5.90 2.04
C ASN A 211 26.62 -6.21 2.16
N GLU A 212 26.15 -6.59 3.34
CA GLU A 212 24.72 -6.80 3.59
C GLU A 212 23.91 -5.50 3.50
N CYS A 213 24.53 -4.37 3.83
CA CYS A 213 23.89 -3.06 3.83
C CYS A 213 23.86 -2.41 2.44
N PHE A 214 24.87 -2.64 1.59
CA PHE A 214 25.13 -1.83 0.39
C PHE A 214 25.34 -2.60 -0.92
N LEU A 215 25.47 -3.94 -0.93
CA LEU A 215 25.77 -4.66 -2.18
C LEU A 215 24.67 -4.50 -3.25
N PRO A 216 25.07 -4.41 -4.54
CA PRO A 216 24.15 -4.43 -5.67
C PRO A 216 23.36 -5.73 -5.70
N GLU A 217 22.08 -5.63 -6.07
CA GLU A 217 21.19 -6.78 -6.16
C GLU A 217 21.33 -7.40 -7.55
N GLU A 218 22.39 -8.17 -7.74
CA GLU A 218 22.52 -9.05 -8.89
C GLU A 218 21.47 -10.17 -8.76
N SER A 219 20.81 -10.46 -9.88
CA SER A 219 19.69 -11.40 -9.99
C SER A 219 19.98 -12.76 -9.35
N GLY A 220 19.28 -13.05 -8.25
CA GLY A 220 19.00 -14.41 -7.77
C GLY A 220 20.17 -15.12 -7.11
N SER A 221 20.21 -15.08 -5.78
CA SER A 221 20.58 -16.26 -5.02
C SER A 221 19.66 -16.37 -3.82
N LEU A 222 18.91 -17.47 -3.77
CA LEU A 222 18.31 -17.97 -2.54
C LEU A 222 19.44 -18.21 -1.51
N SER A 223 19.08 -18.07 -0.24
CA SER A 223 19.82 -18.50 0.94
C SER A 223 20.77 -17.49 1.59
N GLY A 224 20.31 -17.01 2.73
CA GLY A 224 21.08 -16.35 3.78
C GLY A 224 20.18 -16.18 5.00
N ALA A 225 19.50 -17.25 5.40
CA ALA A 225 18.65 -17.29 6.58
C ALA A 225 19.48 -16.98 7.84
N ALA A 226 18.96 -16.05 8.64
CA ALA A 226 19.09 -15.99 10.10
C ALA A 226 20.37 -16.58 10.73
N GLU A 227 21.38 -15.75 10.94
CA GLU A 227 22.36 -15.94 12.01
C GLU A 227 22.58 -14.62 12.76
N PHE A 228 21.58 -14.20 13.55
CA PHE A 228 21.80 -13.23 14.63
C PHE A 228 20.90 -13.49 15.82
N VAL A 229 20.96 -14.69 16.39
CA VAL A 229 20.75 -14.92 17.83
C VAL A 229 21.66 -16.09 18.22
N GLY A 230 22.65 -15.84 19.08
CA GLY A 230 23.44 -16.91 19.71
C GLY A 230 24.95 -16.71 19.71
N ARG A 231 25.45 -15.60 20.27
CA ARG A 231 26.83 -15.57 20.75
C ARG A 231 26.95 -14.89 22.11
N GLU A 232 26.15 -15.35 23.06
CA GLU A 232 26.48 -15.31 24.48
C GLU A 232 26.22 -16.70 25.06
N ILE A 233 27.32 -17.43 25.30
CA ILE A 233 27.58 -18.41 26.38
C ILE A 233 28.83 -19.19 25.93
N LEU A 234 29.99 -18.59 26.19
CA LEU A 234 31.27 -19.29 26.41
C LEU A 234 32.25 -18.27 27.02
N LYS A 235 31.86 -17.74 28.18
CA LYS A 235 32.75 -17.12 29.16
C LYS A 235 32.20 -17.34 30.57
N THR A 236 32.17 -18.61 30.97
CA THR A 236 32.46 -19.02 32.36
C THR A 236 32.90 -20.47 32.37
#